data_AF-A0A8S8Z709-F1
#
_entry.id   AF-A0A8S8Z709-F1
#
_cell.length_a   1.000
_cell.length_b   1.000
_cell.length_c   1.000
_cell.angle_alpha   90.00
_cell.angle_beta   90.00
_cell.angle_gamma   90.00
#
_symmetry.space_group_name_H-M   'P 1'
#
loop_
_entity.id
_entity.type
_entity.pdbx_description
1 polymer ?
#
loop_
_entity_poly.entity_id
_entity_poly.type
_entity_poly.pdbx_seq_one_letter_code
_entity_poly.pdbx_strand_id
1 'polypeptide(L)'
;MQPDLEALARRSDELWEESILPSLMDFVAIPALSPGFDPDWAKTGDLDATVELFCDWLDSQPIDGMSYQVHRIGERSPVLLVTIEGTGPGEVLFYSHLDKQPARPELWSEGLHPWKAVRREPWLFGRGALDDG
;
A
#
# COMPACT_ATOMS: atom_id res chain seq x y z
N MET A 1 -3.35 7.78 32.27
CA MET A 1 -2.01 7.21 32.01
C MET A 1 -1.46 7.92 30.79
N GLN A 2 -0.26 8.49 30.86
CA GLN A 2 0.37 9.06 29.66
C GLN A 2 0.87 7.90 28.78
N PRO A 3 0.78 8.00 27.45
CA PRO A 3 1.31 6.97 26.56
C PRO A 3 2.85 6.92 26.66
N ASP A 4 3.40 5.72 26.63
CA ASP A 4 4.84 5.49 26.53
C ASP A 4 5.27 5.64 25.06
N LEU A 5 5.85 6.79 24.74
CA LEU A 5 6.23 7.13 23.37
C LEU A 5 7.42 6.30 22.86
N GLU A 6 8.32 5.85 23.74
CA GLU A 6 9.46 5.03 23.35
C GLU A 6 9.01 3.61 23.00
N ALA A 7 8.07 3.06 23.78
CA ALA A 7 7.47 1.77 23.46
C ALA A 7 6.69 1.80 22.13
N LEU A 8 5.97 2.89 21.85
CA LEU A 8 5.27 3.08 20.57
C LEU A 8 6.23 3.17 19.38
N ALA A 9 7.32 3.94 19.51
CA ALA A 9 8.33 4.04 18.45
C ALA A 9 8.98 2.68 18.15
N ARG A 10 9.41 1.95 19.18
CA ARG A 10 9.98 0.60 19.00
C ARG A 10 8.99 -0.35 18.34
N ARG A 11 7.71 -0.31 18.74
CA ARG A 11 6.68 -1.15 18.11
C ARG A 11 6.46 -0.79 16.64
N SER A 12 6.54 0.49 16.29
CA SER A 12 6.48 0.94 14.90
C SER A 12 7.63 0.39 14.07
N ASP A 13 8.85 0.41 14.60
CA ASP A 13 10.04 -0.13 13.92
C ASP A 13 9.94 -1.65 13.71
N GLU A 14 9.44 -2.39 14.72
CA GLU A 14 9.17 -3.83 14.60
C GLU A 14 8.13 -4.13 13.51
N LEU A 15 6.99 -3.43 13.52
CA LEU A 15 5.94 -3.60 12.52
C LEU A 15 6.41 -3.23 11.11
N TRP A 16 7.27 -2.22 10.99
CA TRP A 16 7.87 -1.85 9.72
C TRP A 16 8.64 -3.01 9.11
N GLU A 17 9.53 -3.62 9.88
CA GLU A 17 10.40 -4.71 9.41
C GLU A 17 9.65 -6.03 9.21
N GLU A 18 8.73 -6.37 10.12
CA GLU A 18 8.10 -7.70 10.15
C GLU A 18 6.84 -7.80 9.29
N SER A 19 6.14 -6.69 9.04
CA SER A 19 4.81 -6.69 8.40
C SER A 19 4.75 -5.75 7.19
N ILE A 20 5.07 -4.47 7.38
CA ILE A 20 4.86 -3.45 6.34
C ILE A 20 5.83 -3.67 5.18
N LEU A 21 7.12 -3.85 5.47
CA LEU A 21 8.14 -3.96 4.43
C LEU A 21 7.93 -5.19 3.51
N PRO A 22 7.66 -6.42 4.00
CA PRO A 22 7.31 -7.54 3.13
C PRO A 22 6.09 -7.24 2.24
N SER A 23 5.00 -6.72 2.81
CA SER A 23 3.79 -6.38 2.04
C SER A 23 4.04 -5.29 1.00
N LEU A 24 4.88 -4.31 1.33
CA LEU A 24 5.32 -3.24 0.45
C LEU A 24 6.16 -3.77 -0.71
N MET A 25 7.01 -4.78 -0.47
CA MET A 25 7.78 -5.43 -1.52
C MET A 25 6.89 -6.17 -2.51
N ASP A 26 5.84 -6.83 -2.02
CA ASP A 26 4.83 -7.50 -2.87
C ASP A 26 3.98 -6.47 -3.64
N PHE A 27 3.59 -5.37 -2.99
CA PHE A 27 2.92 -4.24 -3.65
C PHE A 27 3.75 -3.73 -4.84
N VAL A 28 5.05 -3.47 -4.65
CA VAL A 28 5.96 -3.00 -5.72
C VAL A 28 5.95 -3.93 -6.94
N ALA A 29 5.81 -5.24 -6.74
CA ALA A 29 5.85 -6.23 -7.81
C ALA A 29 4.64 -6.15 -8.76
N ILE A 30 3.51 -5.57 -8.31
CA ILE A 30 2.31 -5.41 -9.13
C ILE A 30 2.42 -4.15 -9.99
N PRO A 31 2.37 -4.22 -11.33
CA PRO A 31 2.49 -3.07 -12.22
C PRO A 31 1.15 -2.30 -12.36
N ALA A 32 0.54 -1.96 -11.24
CA ALA A 32 -0.73 -1.27 -11.08
C ALA A 32 -0.72 0.17 -11.63
N LEU A 33 -0.72 0.33 -12.95
CA LEU A 33 -0.69 1.65 -13.58
C LEU A 33 -2.01 2.41 -13.42
N SER A 34 -1.93 3.72 -13.23
CA SER A 34 -3.11 4.59 -13.23
C SER A 34 -3.89 4.45 -14.53
N PRO A 35 -5.24 4.52 -14.52
CA PRO A 35 -6.07 4.45 -15.73
C PRO A 35 -5.68 5.44 -16.83
N GLY A 36 -5.07 6.57 -16.48
CA GLY A 36 -4.56 7.55 -17.45
C GLY A 36 -3.36 7.05 -18.27
N PHE A 37 -2.66 6.01 -17.80
CA PHE A 37 -1.50 5.40 -18.46
C PHE A 37 -1.77 4.00 -19.01
N ASP A 38 -2.77 3.31 -18.46
CA ASP A 38 -3.25 2.02 -18.97
C ASP A 38 -4.77 2.10 -19.26
N PRO A 39 -5.19 2.34 -20.51
CA PRO A 39 -6.60 2.35 -20.89
C PRO A 39 -7.29 0.99 -20.74
N ASP A 40 -6.52 -0.11 -20.68
CA ASP A 40 -7.00 -1.48 -20.54
C ASP A 40 -6.83 -2.01 -19.09
N TRP A 41 -6.61 -1.11 -18.11
CA TRP A 41 -6.36 -1.45 -16.69
C TRP A 41 -7.38 -2.44 -16.10
N ALA A 42 -8.65 -2.33 -16.51
CA ALA A 42 -9.72 -3.21 -16.01
C ALA A 42 -9.58 -4.65 -16.53
N LYS A 43 -8.88 -4.85 -17.65
CA LYS A 43 -8.59 -6.17 -18.21
C LYS A 43 -7.29 -6.75 -17.67
N THR A 44 -6.28 -5.91 -17.41
CA THR A 44 -5.03 -6.35 -16.79
C THR A 44 -5.26 -6.81 -15.36
N GLY A 45 -6.15 -6.13 -14.64
CA GLY A 45 -6.56 -6.49 -13.28
C GLY A 45 -5.53 -6.12 -12.21
N ASP A 46 -4.46 -5.40 -12.56
CA ASP A 46 -3.38 -5.07 -11.63
C ASP A 46 -3.84 -4.13 -10.50
N LEU A 47 -4.78 -3.22 -10.78
CA LEU A 47 -5.40 -2.38 -9.73
C LEU A 47 -6.25 -3.22 -8.76
N ASP A 48 -6.93 -4.26 -9.27
CA ASP A 48 -7.74 -5.15 -8.46
C ASP A 48 -6.85 -6.05 -7.59
N ALA A 49 -5.80 -6.64 -8.18
CA ALA A 49 -4.79 -7.41 -7.45
C ALA A 49 -4.11 -6.58 -6.35
N THR A 50 -3.87 -5.28 -6.61
CA THR A 50 -3.33 -4.35 -5.62
C THR A 50 -4.30 -4.14 -4.46
N VAL A 51 -5.59 -3.93 -4.73
CA VAL A 51 -6.60 -3.79 -3.66
C VAL A 51 -6.74 -5.08 -2.87
N GLU A 52 -6.72 -6.24 -3.53
CA GLU A 52 -6.77 -7.56 -2.88
C GLU A 52 -5.57 -7.76 -1.93
N LEU A 53 -4.35 -7.43 -2.36
CA LEU A 53 -3.17 -7.48 -1.51
C LEU A 53 -3.33 -6.64 -0.22
N PHE A 54 -3.91 -5.44 -0.34
CA PHE A 54 -4.18 -4.60 0.84
C PHE A 54 -5.30 -5.17 1.72
N CYS A 55 -6.34 -5.77 1.15
CA CYS A 55 -7.39 -6.43 1.92
C CYS A 55 -6.83 -7.62 2.72
N ASP A 56 -5.99 -8.45 2.10
CA ASP A 56 -5.31 -9.57 2.77
C ASP A 56 -4.42 -9.08 3.93
N TRP A 57 -3.71 -7.96 3.72
CA TRP A 57 -2.92 -7.35 4.79
C TRP A 57 -3.80 -6.83 5.93
N LEU A 58 -4.92 -6.16 5.63
CA LEU A 58 -5.89 -5.70 6.62
C LEU A 58 -6.48 -6.86 7.43
N ASP A 59 -6.84 -7.97 6.79
CA ASP A 59 -7.37 -9.16 7.47
C ASP A 59 -6.39 -9.76 8.49
N SER A 60 -5.09 -9.55 8.30
CA SER A 60 -4.06 -9.98 9.23
C SER A 60 -3.83 -9.01 10.41
N GLN A 61 -4.39 -7.81 10.38
CA GLN A 61 -4.20 -6.82 11.45
C GLN A 61 -5.19 -7.03 12.61
N PRO A 62 -4.72 -7.21 13.86
CA PRO A 62 -5.57 -7.40 15.02
C PRO A 62 -6.08 -6.05 15.57
N ILE A 63 -6.85 -5.31 14.76
CA ILE A 63 -7.39 -3.99 15.13
C ILE A 63 -8.88 -4.11 15.46
N ASP A 64 -9.23 -3.88 16.72
CA ASP A 64 -10.61 -3.91 17.19
C ASP A 64 -11.46 -2.84 16.49
N GLY A 65 -12.66 -3.21 16.06
CA GLY A 65 -13.59 -2.29 15.40
C GLY A 65 -13.23 -1.91 13.97
N MET A 66 -12.21 -2.56 13.37
CA MET A 66 -11.88 -2.37 11.96
C MET A 66 -12.87 -3.10 11.04
N SER A 67 -13.29 -2.42 9.98
CA SER A 67 -13.99 -2.99 8.83
C SER A 67 -13.54 -2.29 7.55
N TYR A 68 -13.70 -2.93 6.40
CA TYR A 68 -13.38 -2.31 5.12
C TYR A 68 -14.34 -2.75 4.01
N GLN A 69 -14.44 -1.91 2.98
CA GLN A 69 -15.25 -2.17 1.79
C GLN A 69 -14.53 -1.68 0.53
N VAL A 70 -14.56 -2.50 -0.52
CA VAL A 70 -14.11 -2.11 -1.86
C VAL A 70 -15.31 -1.56 -2.63
N HIS A 71 -15.32 -0.25 -2.86
CA HIS A 71 -16.35 0.44 -3.62
C HIS A 71 -16.00 0.52 -5.11
N ARG A 72 -17.00 0.28 -5.97
CA ARG A 72 -16.90 0.45 -7.43
C ARG A 72 -18.06 1.28 -7.95
N ILE A 73 -17.76 2.22 -8.85
CA ILE A 73 -18.75 3.11 -9.47
C ILE A 73 -18.58 3.04 -10.98
N GLY A 74 -19.46 2.28 -11.64
CA GLY A 74 -19.39 2.06 -13.08
C GLY A 74 -18.03 1.51 -13.51
N GLU A 75 -17.40 2.18 -14.48
CA GLU A 75 -16.08 1.81 -15.02
C GLU A 75 -14.92 2.60 -14.37
N ARG A 76 -15.09 3.11 -13.15
CA ARG A 76 -14.02 3.81 -12.41
C ARG A 76 -13.14 2.83 -11.65
N SER A 77 -11.90 3.23 -11.37
CA SER A 77 -10.99 2.49 -10.50
C SER A 77 -11.62 2.26 -9.11
N PRO A 78 -11.31 1.13 -8.45
CA PRO A 78 -11.85 0.82 -7.14
C PRO A 78 -11.36 1.81 -6.07
N VAL A 79 -12.14 1.93 -4.99
CA VAL A 79 -11.75 2.65 -3.77
C VAL A 79 -11.88 1.68 -2.60
N LEU A 80 -10.78 1.47 -1.87
CA LEU A 80 -10.78 0.74 -0.60
C LEU A 80 -11.07 1.74 0.53
N LEU A 81 -12.23 1.60 1.17
CA LEU A 81 -12.60 2.37 2.35
C LEU A 81 -12.39 1.50 3.59
N VAL A 82 -11.54 1.97 4.50
CA VAL A 82 -11.30 1.32 5.80
C VAL A 82 -11.88 2.21 6.90
N THR A 83 -12.63 1.62 7.82
CA THR A 83 -13.22 2.28 8.98
C THR A 83 -12.77 1.57 10.24
N ILE A 84 -12.26 2.34 11.21
CA ILE A 84 -11.89 1.85 12.54
C ILE A 84 -12.72 2.65 13.54
N GLU A 85 -13.59 1.95 14.27
CA GLU A 85 -14.46 2.58 15.26
C GLU A 85 -13.63 3.18 16.43
N GLY A 86 -13.79 4.49 16.64
CA GLY A 86 -13.14 5.20 17.73
C GLY A 86 -13.77 4.88 19.09
N THR A 87 -12.98 4.99 20.15
CA THR A 87 -13.46 4.84 21.54
C THR A 87 -13.77 6.18 22.22
N GLY A 88 -13.71 7.29 21.47
CA GLY A 88 -13.90 8.65 21.96
C GLY A 88 -14.35 9.62 20.87
N PRO A 89 -14.59 10.90 21.22
CA PRO A 89 -15.06 11.90 20.28
C PRO A 89 -13.97 12.34 19.30
N GLY A 90 -14.35 12.60 18.06
CA GLY A 90 -13.47 13.08 16.99
C GLY A 90 -13.39 12.10 15.81
N GLU A 91 -12.89 12.58 14.68
CA GLU A 91 -12.72 11.81 13.46
C GLU A 91 -11.43 12.25 12.77
N VAL A 92 -10.71 11.30 12.18
CA VAL A 92 -9.48 11.52 11.41
C VAL A 92 -9.63 10.80 10.08
N LEU A 93 -9.33 11.49 8.98
CA LEU A 93 -9.32 10.91 7.65
C LEU A 93 -7.87 10.72 7.17
N PHE A 94 -7.52 9.49 6.85
CA PHE A 94 -6.31 9.16 6.09
C PHE A 94 -6.68 8.97 4.63
N TYR A 95 -5.85 9.48 3.73
CA TYR A 95 -6.02 9.36 2.29
C TYR A 95 -4.66 9.00 1.67
N SER A 96 -4.68 8.06 0.74
CA SER A 96 -3.54 7.59 -0.04
C SER A 96 -4.05 7.08 -1.40
N HIS A 97 -3.15 6.75 -2.32
CA HIS A 97 -3.46 6.08 -3.58
C HIS A 97 -2.53 4.88 -3.82
N LEU A 98 -3.02 3.89 -4.58
CA LEU A 98 -2.31 2.63 -4.79
C LEU A 98 -1.88 2.42 -6.25
N ASP A 99 -2.34 3.27 -7.15
CA ASP A 99 -1.94 3.25 -8.55
C ASP A 99 -0.57 3.93 -8.74
N LYS A 100 0.09 3.56 -9.84
CA LYS A 100 1.48 3.90 -10.09
C LYS A 100 1.65 4.65 -11.40
N GLN A 101 2.66 5.51 -11.40
CA GLN A 101 3.18 6.12 -12.62
C GLN A 101 3.88 5.06 -13.50
N PRO A 102 3.89 5.26 -14.83
CA PRO A 102 4.67 4.43 -15.74
C PRO A 102 6.16 4.47 -15.37
N ALA A 103 6.86 3.42 -15.77
CA ALA A 103 8.29 3.29 -15.53
C ALA A 103 9.04 2.93 -16.82
N ARG A 104 10.34 3.20 -16.84
CA ARG A 104 11.26 2.89 -17.92
C ARG A 104 12.36 1.96 -17.40
N PRO A 105 12.17 0.63 -17.43
CA PRO A 105 13.11 -0.34 -16.86
C PRO A 105 14.56 -0.14 -17.29
N GLU A 106 14.78 0.30 -18.53
CA GLU A 106 16.10 0.54 -19.12
C GLU A 106 16.89 1.70 -18.49
N LEU A 107 16.21 2.58 -17.73
CA LEU A 107 16.86 3.70 -17.03
C LEU A 107 17.21 3.39 -15.57
N TRP A 108 16.86 2.20 -15.08
CA TRP A 108 17.17 1.80 -13.70
C TRP A 108 18.63 1.33 -13.60
N SER A 109 19.27 1.67 -12.48
CA SER A 109 20.63 1.20 -12.19
C SER A 109 20.71 -0.33 -12.18
N GLU A 110 21.91 -0.86 -12.46
CA GLU A 110 22.16 -2.30 -12.45
C GLU A 110 21.64 -2.96 -11.16
N GLY A 111 20.92 -4.07 -11.32
CA GLY A 111 20.30 -4.82 -10.24
C GLY A 111 19.01 -4.23 -9.67
N LEU A 112 18.51 -3.10 -10.19
CA LEU A 112 17.21 -2.52 -9.85
C LEU A 112 16.22 -2.68 -11.02
N HIS A 113 14.93 -2.72 -10.72
CA HIS A 113 13.85 -2.78 -11.71
C HIS A 113 12.56 -2.19 -11.09
N PRO A 114 11.71 -1.47 -11.84
CA PRO A 114 10.55 -0.79 -11.27
C PRO A 114 9.57 -1.76 -10.59
N TRP A 115 9.36 -2.93 -11.18
CA TRP A 115 8.44 -3.96 -10.68
C TRP A 115 9.15 -5.04 -9.86
N LYS A 116 10.30 -4.72 -9.27
CA LYS A 116 11.03 -5.62 -8.37
C LYS A 116 11.51 -4.82 -7.18
N ALA A 117 10.96 -5.13 -6.01
CA ALA A 117 11.40 -4.52 -4.79
C ALA A 117 12.83 -4.98 -4.45
N VAL A 118 13.74 -4.03 -4.27
CA VAL A 118 15.14 -4.31 -3.91
C VAL A 118 15.52 -3.43 -2.73
N ARG A 119 15.75 -4.06 -1.58
CA ARG A 119 16.31 -3.36 -0.42
C ARG A 119 17.84 -3.27 -0.56
N ARG A 120 18.37 -2.05 -0.52
CA ARG A 120 19.79 -1.76 -0.32
C ARG A 120 19.85 -0.80 0.84
N GLU A 121 20.15 -1.34 2.03
CA GLU A 121 19.99 -0.59 3.27
C GLU A 121 20.65 0.79 3.22
N PRO A 122 19.95 1.83 3.71
CA PRO A 122 18.64 1.80 4.38
C PRO A 122 17.43 1.86 3.44
N TRP A 123 17.61 1.79 2.12
CA TRP A 123 16.58 2.16 1.14
C TRP A 123 15.87 0.94 0.52
N LEU A 124 14.58 1.10 0.24
CA LEU A 124 13.82 0.22 -0.65
C LEU A 124 13.68 0.88 -2.02
N PHE A 125 14.04 0.15 -3.07
CA PHE A 125 13.91 0.59 -4.46
C PHE A 125 12.80 -0.18 -5.16
N GLY A 126 11.94 0.55 -5.87
CA GLY A 126 10.81 0.01 -6.64
C GLY A 126 9.85 1.13 -7.00
N ARG A 127 9.10 0.99 -8.10
CA ARG A 127 8.03 1.93 -8.43
C ARG A 127 6.82 1.64 -7.53
N GLY A 128 6.30 2.68 -6.90
CA GLY A 128 5.23 2.58 -5.90
C GLY A 128 5.75 2.79 -4.49
N ALA A 129 6.97 2.32 -4.19
CA ALA A 129 7.57 2.22 -2.84
C ALA A 129 7.64 3.51 -1.98
N LEU A 130 7.35 4.68 -2.58
CA LEU A 130 7.33 5.98 -1.93
C LEU A 130 6.14 6.84 -2.39
N ASP A 131 5.45 6.42 -3.46
CA ASP A 131 4.43 7.18 -4.18
C ASP A 131 3.41 6.16 -4.71
N ASP A 132 2.46 5.71 -3.88
CA ASP A 132 2.19 6.14 -2.48
C ASP A 132 1.95 4.96 -1.53
N GLY A 133 2.69 3.87 -1.72
CA GLY A 133 2.73 2.75 -0.78
C GLY A 133 4.15 2.29 -0.63
#